data_AF-A0A2J8KRV8-F1
#
_entry.id   AF-A0A2J8KRV8-F1
#
_cell.length_a   1.000
_cell.length_b   1.000
_cell.length_c   1.000
_cell.angle_alpha   90.00
_cell.angle_beta   90.00
_cell.angle_gamma   90.00
#
_symmetry.space_group_name_H-M   'P 1'
#
loop_
_entity.id
_entity.type
_entity.pdbx_description
1 polymer ?
#
loop_
_entity_poly.entity_id
_entity_poly.type
_entity_poly.pdbx_seq_one_letter_code
_entity_poly.pdbx_strand_id
1 'polypeptide(L)' 'MPWFHGKITREQAERLLYPPETGLFLVRESTNYPGDYTLCVSCDGKVEHYRIMYHASKLSIDEEVYFE' A
#
# COMPACT_ATOMS: atom_id res chain seq x y z
N MET A 1 -7.56 -8.51 10.01
CA MET A 1 -8.33 -7.73 9.02
C MET A 1 -8.05 -8.29 7.64
N PRO A 2 -8.96 -8.17 6.66
CA PRO A 2 -8.61 -8.41 5.27
C PRO A 2 -7.42 -7.50 4.89
N TRP A 3 -6.53 -7.99 4.04
CA TRP A 3 -5.33 -7.26 3.65
C TRP A 3 -5.56 -6.37 2.43
N PHE A 4 -6.59 -6.62 1.63
CA PHE A 4 -6.95 -5.81 0.45
C PHE A 4 -8.24 -5.04 0.69
N HIS A 5 -8.22 -3.74 0.42
CA HIS A 5 -9.33 -2.83 0.70
C HIS A 5 -9.91 -2.12 -0.54
N GLY A 6 -9.41 -2.44 -1.74
CA GLY A 6 -9.87 -1.79 -2.98
C GLY A 6 -9.65 -0.27 -2.95
N LYS A 7 -10.59 0.48 -3.50
CA LYS A 7 -10.50 1.93 -3.67
C LYS A 7 -10.84 2.72 -2.40
N ILE A 8 -9.86 2.84 -1.50
CA ILE A 8 -9.92 3.71 -0.32
C ILE A 8 -8.89 4.84 -0.40
N THR A 9 -9.14 5.95 0.31
CA THR A 9 -8.19 7.07 0.39
C THR A 9 -7.01 6.76 1.30
N ARG A 10 -5.96 7.59 1.22
CA ARG A 10 -4.81 7.52 2.13
C ARG A 10 -5.25 7.65 3.59
N GLU A 11 -6.10 8.62 3.89
CA GLU A 11 -6.57 8.89 5.26
C GLU A 11 -7.45 7.75 5.79
N GLN A 12 -8.19 7.06 4.92
CA GLN A 12 -8.94 5.86 5.32
C GLN A 12 -7.99 4.72 5.68
N ALA A 13 -6.91 4.51 4.92
CA ALA A 13 -5.89 3.52 5.23
C ALA A 13 -5.17 3.81 6.55
N GLU A 14 -4.77 5.07 6.78
CA GLU A 14 -4.13 5.50 8.03
C GLU A 14 -5.04 5.27 9.25
N ARG A 15 -6.36 5.51 9.12
CA ARG A 15 -7.34 5.20 10.18
C ARG A 15 -7.50 3.71 10.45
N LEU A 16 -7.44 2.88 9.41
CA LEU A 16 -7.54 1.42 9.56
C LEU A 16 -6.31 0.81 10.21
N LEU A 17 -5.15 1.46 10.06
CA LEU A 17 -3.90 1.07 10.72
C LEU A 17 -3.72 1.73 12.09
N TYR A 18 -4.76 2.37 12.64
CA TYR A 18 -4.73 2.97 13.97
C TYR A 18 -5.33 2.02 15.03
N PRO A 19 -4.71 1.87 16.23
CA PRO A 19 -3.43 2.46 16.62
C PRO A 19 -2.26 1.83 15.84
N PRO A 20 -1.21 2.62 15.53
CA PRO A 20 -0.08 2.10 14.77
C PRO A 20 0.64 1.02 15.57
N GLU A 21 0.73 -0.16 14.96
CA GLU A 21 1.47 -1.31 15.48
C GLU A 21 2.42 -1.78 14.37
N THR A 22 3.71 -1.87 14.70
CA THR A 22 4.74 -2.27 13.74
C THR A 22 4.39 -3.62 13.11
N GLY A 23 4.34 -3.65 11.79
CA GLY A 23 4.03 -4.85 11.00
C GLY A 23 2.58 -4.96 10.54
N LEU A 24 1.67 -4.07 10.99
CA LEU A 24 0.35 -3.96 10.37
C LEU A 24 0.49 -3.42 8.95
N PHE A 25 -0.28 -3.98 8.02
CA PHE A 25 -0.28 -3.54 6.65
C PHE A 25 -1.64 -3.74 5.98
N LEU A 26 -1.84 -3.00 4.89
CA LEU A 26 -2.93 -3.22 3.94
C LEU A 26 -2.53 -2.77 2.54
N VAL A 27 -3.24 -3.28 1.53
CA VAL A 27 -3.12 -2.89 0.13
C VAL A 27 -4.42 -2.21 -0.31
N ARG A 28 -4.29 -1.09 -1.00
CA ARG A 28 -5.40 -0.35 -1.61
C ARG A 28 -5.12 -0.06 -3.08
N GLU A 29 -6.16 0.19 -3.85
CA GLU A 29 -6.02 0.76 -5.19
C GLU A 29 -5.52 2.20 -5.08
N SER A 30 -4.66 2.60 -6.02
CA SER A 30 -4.15 3.96 -6.08
C SER A 30 -5.24 4.89 -6.62
N THR A 31 -5.54 5.95 -5.86
CA THR A 31 -6.48 6.99 -6.26
C THR A 31 -5.86 8.00 -7.22
N ASN A 32 -4.52 8.14 -7.19
CA ASN A 32 -3.78 9.10 -8.01
C ASN A 32 -3.27 8.49 -9.31
N TYR A 33 -3.07 7.18 -9.35
CA TYR A 33 -2.56 6.43 -10.50
C TYR A 33 -3.47 5.24 -10.78
N PRO A 34 -4.54 5.43 -11.58
CA PRO A 34 -5.47 4.35 -11.89
C PRO A 34 -4.76 3.13 -12.49
N GLY A 35 -5.04 1.94 -11.95
CA GLY A 35 -4.41 0.67 -12.34
C GLY A 35 -3.28 0.21 -11.42
N ASP A 36 -2.72 1.13 -10.62
CA ASP A 36 -1.70 0.79 -9.63
C ASP A 36 -2.32 0.51 -8.26
N TYR A 37 -1.51 -0.08 -7.39
CA TYR A 37 -1.84 -0.31 -5.98
C TYR A 37 -0.91 0.49 -5.07
N THR A 38 -1.27 0.55 -3.80
CA THR A 38 -0.45 1.14 -2.74
C THR A 38 -0.42 0.20 -1.55
N LEU A 39 0.78 -0.21 -1.16
CA LEU A 39 1.05 -0.90 0.10
C LEU A 39 1.16 0.15 1.21
N CYS A 40 0.36 0.02 2.25
CA CYS A 40 0.40 0.87 3.43
C CYS A 40 0.94 0.03 4.59
N VAL A 41 2.06 0.42 5.20
CA VAL A 41 2.73 -0.34 6.27
C VAL A 41 2.86 0.53 7.50
N SER A 42 2.42 0.04 8.66
CA SER A 42 2.73 0.67 9.92
C SER A 42 4.10 0.21 10.42
N CYS A 43 4.99 1.17 10.63
CA CYS A 43 6.33 0.97 11.15
C CYS A 43 6.71 2.14 12.05
N ASP A 44 7.27 1.87 13.22
CA ASP A 44 7.77 2.88 14.16
C ASP A 44 6.76 4.01 14.48
N GLY A 45 5.50 3.64 14.68
CA GLY A 45 4.43 4.58 15.02
C GLY A 45 3.94 5.44 13.85
N LYS A 46 4.40 5.19 12.62
CA LYS A 46 4.01 5.88 11.39
C LYS A 46 3.42 4.90 10.39
N VAL A 47 2.70 5.43 9.41
CA VAL A 47 2.23 4.66 8.25
C VAL A 47 2.97 5.16 7.02
N GLU A 48 3.76 4.28 6.43
CA GLU A 48 4.45 4.49 5.16
C GLU A 48 3.61 3.95 4.00
N HIS A 49 3.75 4.57 2.82
CA HIS A 49 2.95 4.23 1.64
C HIS A 49 3.87 4.02 0.44
N TYR A 50 3.87 2.81 -0.09
CA TYR A 50 4.71 2.40 -1.22
C TYR A 50 3.84 2.08 -2.43
N ARG A 51 4.22 2.58 -3.61
CA ARG A 51 3.45 2.35 -4.83
C ARG A 51 3.82 1.00 -5.42
N ILE A 52 2.80 0.16 -5.68
CA ILE A 52 2.96 -1.09 -6.40
C ILE A 52 2.53 -0.87 -7.85
N MET A 53 3.44 -1.14 -8.78
CA MET A 53 3.21 -0.98 -10.22
C MET A 53 3.33 -2.32 -10.93
N TYR A 54 2.56 -2.51 -11.99
CA TYR A 54 2.69 -3.65 -12.88
C TYR A 54 3.12 -3.17 -14.26
N HIS A 55 4.36 -3.48 -14.64
CA HIS A 55 4.92 -3.08 -15.93
C HIS A 55 5.77 -4.21 -16.52
N ALA A 56 5.69 -4.38 -17.85
CA ALA A 56 6.43 -5.40 -18.60
C ALA A 56 6.31 -6.82 -18.01
N SER A 57 5.10 -7.19 -17.56
CA SER A 57 4.79 -8.45 -16.89
C SER A 57 5.53 -8.69 -15.56
N LYS A 58 5.95 -7.61 -14.88
CA LYS A 58 6.62 -7.65 -13.58
C LYS A 58 5.94 -6.71 -12.61
N LEU A 59 5.90 -7.11 -11.35
CA LEU A 59 5.49 -6.23 -10.26
C LEU A 59 6.70 -5.47 -9.73
N SER A 60 6.53 -4.20 -9.38
CA SER A 60 7.54 -3.44 -8.68
C SER A 60 6.97 -2.62 -7.52
N ILE A 61 7.82 -2.34 -6.53
CA ILE A 61 7.56 -1.37 -5.48
C ILE A 61 8.46 -0.16 -5.73
N ASP A 62 7.84 1.01 -5.94
CA ASP A 62 8.49 2.29 -6.22
C ASP A 62 9.55 2.24 -7.36
N GLU A 63 9.45 1.27 -8.27
CA GLU A 63 10.42 0.99 -9.35
C GLU A 63 11.83 0.57 -8.88
N GLU A 64 12.03 0.39 -7.57
CA GLU A 64 13.32 0.02 -6.98
C GLU A 64 13.50 -1.50 -6.88
N VAL A 65 12.42 -2.24 -6.63
CA VAL A 65 12.43 -3.71 -6.44
C VAL A 65 11.45 -4.35 -7.41
N TYR A 66 11.87 -5.44 -8.07
CA TYR A 66 11.06 -6.18 -9.05
C TYR A 66 10.75 -7.59 -8.53
N PHE A 67 9.52 -8.03 -8.73
CA PHE A 67 9.00 -9.33 -8.31
C PHE A 67 8.51 -10.13 -9.53
N GLU A 68 8.72 -11.45 -9.50
CA GLU A 68 8.22 -12.42 -10.49
C GLU A 68 6.80 -12.90 -10.18
#